data_AF-A0A7V1I436-F1
#
_entry.id   AF-A0A7V1I436-F1
#
_cell.length_a   1.000
_cell.length_b   1.000
_cell.length_c   1.000
_cell.angle_alpha   90.00
_cell.angle_beta   90.00
_cell.angle_gamma   90.00
#
_symmetry.space_group_name_H-M   'P 1'
#
loop_
_entity.id
_entity.type
_entity.pdbx_description
1 polymer ?
#
loop_
_entity_poly.entity_id
_entity_poly.type
_entity_poly.pdbx_seq_one_letter_code
_entity_poly.pdbx_strand_id
1 'polypeptide(L)'
;MNKLTPTVSLKTSLKNTWSVFFGGFRKLTPIQEATIPHILKGENVIVCSPTATGKTEAVIAPLIERLISQKTNALILLYIAPTRALLNNLLVRLDLGFKKCGFKAIVRTGDRPYLPKNP
;
A
#
# COMPACT_ATOMS: atom_id res chain seq x y z
N MET A 1 -27.17 -18.94 -2.52
CA MET A 1 -25.96 -18.37 -1.89
C MET A 1 -25.41 -17.28 -2.81
N ASN A 2 -25.66 -16.01 -2.51
CA ASN A 2 -25.20 -14.89 -3.34
C ASN A 2 -23.69 -14.73 -3.21
N LYS A 3 -22.93 -15.18 -4.21
CA LYS A 3 -21.51 -14.83 -4.34
C LYS A 3 -21.46 -13.34 -4.66
N LEU A 4 -21.06 -12.53 -3.67
CA LEU A 4 -20.73 -11.12 -3.89
C LEU A 4 -19.74 -11.00 -5.05
N THR A 5 -19.91 -10.00 -5.91
CA THR A 5 -18.93 -9.68 -6.94
C THR A 5 -17.57 -9.38 -6.28
N PRO A 6 -16.44 -9.84 -6.85
CA PRO A 6 -15.13 -9.80 -6.19
C PRO A 6 -14.74 -8.40 -5.70
N THR A 7 -15.14 -7.35 -6.42
CA THR A 7 -14.87 -5.95 -6.07
C THR A 7 -15.62 -5.47 -4.81
N VAL A 8 -16.87 -5.91 -4.57
CA VAL A 8 -17.65 -5.54 -3.37
C VAL A 8 -17.05 -6.19 -2.12
N SER A 9 -16.55 -7.42 -2.26
CA SER A 9 -15.84 -8.14 -1.20
C SER A 9 -14.54 -7.43 -0.80
N LEU A 10 -13.77 -6.97 -1.79
CA LEU A 10 -12.50 -6.28 -1.54
C LEU A 10 -12.68 -4.90 -0.91
N LYS A 11 -13.68 -4.11 -1.32
CA LYS A 11 -13.99 -2.84 -0.67
C LYS A 11 -14.31 -3.01 0.81
N THR A 12 -15.01 -4.07 1.17
CA THR A 12 -15.32 -4.42 2.57
C THR A 12 -14.08 -4.90 3.33
N SER A 13 -13.11 -5.48 2.63
CA SER A 13 -11.87 -5.97 3.23
C SER A 13 -10.84 -4.85 3.47
N LEU A 14 -10.89 -3.78 2.66
CA LEU A 14 -10.04 -2.59 2.73
C LEU A 14 -10.75 -1.42 3.44
N LYS A 15 -11.24 -1.66 4.67
CA LYS A 15 -12.13 -0.74 5.40
C LYS A 15 -11.49 0.62 5.64
N ASN A 16 -10.20 0.62 5.97
CA ASN A 16 -9.45 1.80 6.36
C ASN A 16 -8.73 2.44 5.17
N THR A 17 -8.42 1.66 4.14
CA THR A 17 -7.53 2.07 3.04
C THR A 17 -8.26 2.31 1.72
N TRP A 18 -9.48 1.79 1.53
CA TRP A 18 -10.20 1.92 0.26
C TRP A 18 -10.40 3.38 -0.17
N SER A 19 -10.97 4.21 0.69
CA SER A 19 -11.29 5.61 0.35
C SER A 19 -10.03 6.39 -0.02
N VAL A 20 -8.92 6.08 0.65
CA VAL A 20 -7.64 6.77 0.50
C VAL A 20 -6.93 6.41 -0.81
N PHE A 21 -6.88 5.12 -1.16
CA PHE A 21 -6.12 4.66 -2.33
C PHE A 21 -6.99 4.44 -3.58
N PHE A 22 -8.27 4.13 -3.38
CA PHE A 22 -9.18 3.71 -4.45
C PHE A 22 -10.46 4.56 -4.55
N GLY A 23 -10.67 5.54 -3.67
CA GLY A 23 -11.93 6.31 -3.61
C GLY A 23 -12.31 7.08 -4.88
N GLY A 24 -11.32 7.49 -5.67
CA GLY A 24 -11.54 8.15 -6.97
C GLY A 24 -11.74 7.20 -8.16
N PHE A 25 -11.63 5.88 -7.94
CA PHE A 25 -11.66 4.89 -9.02
C PHE A 25 -12.98 4.11 -9.00
N ARG A 26 -13.54 3.87 -10.19
CA ARG A 26 -14.78 3.09 -10.35
C ARG A 26 -14.56 1.59 -10.09
N LYS A 27 -13.38 1.07 -10.45
CA LYS A 27 -13.01 -0.33 -10.29
C LYS A 27 -11.49 -0.47 -10.11
N LEU A 28 -11.08 -1.57 -9.50
CA LEU A 28 -9.69 -1.97 -9.41
C LEU A 28 -9.18 -2.46 -10.77
N THR A 29 -7.87 -2.39 -10.98
CA THR A 29 -7.21 -3.03 -12.13
C THR A 29 -7.10 -4.55 -11.92
N PRO A 30 -6.95 -5.36 -12.98
CA PRO A 30 -6.84 -6.82 -12.81
C PRO A 30 -5.70 -7.25 -11.88
N ILE A 31 -4.56 -6.56 -11.92
CA ILE A 31 -3.43 -6.85 -11.03
C ILE A 31 -3.75 -6.50 -9.57
N GLN A 32 -4.53 -5.43 -9.33
CA GLN A 32 -4.98 -5.06 -7.98
C GLN A 32 -5.95 -6.12 -7.44
N GLU A 33 -6.96 -6.52 -8.21
CA GLU A 33 -7.93 -7.54 -7.81
C GLU A 33 -7.27 -8.89 -7.53
N ALA A 34 -6.28 -9.27 -8.34
CA ALA A 34 -5.52 -10.50 -8.12
C ALA A 34 -4.60 -10.42 -6.89
N THR A 35 -3.94 -9.29 -6.65
CA THR A 35 -2.87 -9.17 -5.63
C THR A 35 -3.42 -8.96 -4.22
N ILE A 36 -4.44 -8.10 -4.08
CA ILE A 36 -4.92 -7.61 -2.77
C ILE A 36 -5.31 -8.76 -1.81
N PRO A 37 -6.09 -9.79 -2.22
CA PRO A 37 -6.48 -10.87 -1.30
C PRO A 37 -5.28 -11.62 -0.69
N HIS A 38 -4.24 -11.88 -1.47
CA HIS A 38 -3.06 -12.63 -1.01
C HIS A 38 -2.28 -11.86 0.05
N ILE A 39 -2.10 -10.55 -0.18
CA ILE A 39 -1.41 -9.69 0.80
C ILE A 39 -2.22 -9.57 2.08
N LEU A 40 -3.56 -9.43 2.00
CA LEU A 40 -4.44 -9.38 3.16
C LEU A 40 -4.38 -10.66 4.02
N LYS A 41 -4.19 -11.83 3.39
CA LYS A 41 -3.97 -13.11 4.10
C LYS A 41 -2.60 -13.22 4.77
N GLY A 42 -1.67 -12.32 4.46
CA GLY A 42 -0.31 -12.37 4.98
C GLY A 42 0.63 -13.30 4.25
N GLU A 43 0.32 -13.65 3.01
CA GLU A 43 1.15 -14.48 2.16
C GLU A 43 2.36 -13.69 1.61
N ASN A 44 3.44 -14.40 1.28
CA ASN A 44 4.54 -13.84 0.49
C ASN A 44 4.14 -13.82 -0.99
N VAL A 45 4.22 -12.65 -1.63
CA VAL A 45 3.67 -12.45 -2.98
C VAL A 45 4.73 -11.88 -3.92
N ILE A 46 4.84 -12.47 -5.11
CA ILE A 46 5.56 -11.90 -6.25
C ILE A 46 4.53 -11.33 -7.23
N VAL A 47 4.62 -10.03 -7.51
CA VAL A 47 3.69 -9.33 -8.39
C VAL A 47 4.40 -8.96 -9.70
N CYS A 48 4.02 -9.61 -10.79
CA CYS A 48 4.57 -9.36 -12.12
C CYS A 48 3.50 -8.74 -13.02
N SER A 49 3.74 -7.51 -13.51
CA SER A 49 2.87 -6.87 -14.49
C SER A 49 3.59 -5.72 -15.21
N PRO A 50 3.05 -5.23 -16.35
CA PRO A 50 3.58 -4.03 -17.03
C PRO A 50 3.60 -2.78 -16.13
N THR A 51 4.42 -1.80 -16.47
CA THR A 51 4.43 -0.48 -15.81
C THR A 51 3.06 0.20 -15.90
N ALA A 52 2.79 1.14 -14.99
CA ALA A 52 1.54 1.91 -14.97
C ALA A 52 0.22 1.12 -14.80
N THR A 53 0.28 -0.13 -14.31
CA THR A 53 -0.92 -0.97 -14.06
C THR A 53 -1.46 -0.90 -12.63
N GLY A 54 -0.86 -0.08 -11.76
CA GLY A 54 -1.30 0.11 -10.37
C GLY A 54 -0.72 -0.89 -9.36
N LYS A 55 0.44 -1.50 -9.66
CA LYS A 55 1.15 -2.41 -8.72
C LYS A 55 1.43 -1.79 -7.36
N THR A 56 1.78 -0.50 -7.33
CA THR A 56 2.10 0.19 -6.08
C THR A 56 0.93 0.16 -5.12
N GLU A 57 -0.26 0.59 -5.55
CA GLU A 57 -1.47 0.55 -4.71
C GLU A 57 -1.95 -0.87 -4.44
N ALA A 58 -1.76 -1.79 -5.40
CA ALA A 58 -2.08 -3.21 -5.24
C ALA A 58 -1.34 -3.84 -4.04
N VAL A 59 -0.15 -3.34 -3.72
CA VAL A 59 0.70 -3.79 -2.61
C VAL A 59 0.49 -2.94 -1.36
N ILE A 60 0.53 -1.61 -1.50
CA ILE A 60 0.55 -0.69 -0.36
C ILE A 60 -0.79 -0.66 0.40
N ALA A 61 -1.91 -0.58 -0.31
CA ALA A 61 -3.22 -0.48 0.35
C ALA A 61 -3.51 -1.69 1.28
N PRO A 62 -3.39 -2.96 0.83
CA PRO A 62 -3.63 -4.09 1.72
C PRO A 62 -2.57 -4.27 2.81
N LEU A 63 -1.32 -3.84 2.59
CA LEU A 63 -0.32 -3.84 3.65
C LEU A 63 -0.71 -2.88 4.78
N ILE A 64 -1.04 -1.63 4.45
CA ILE A 64 -1.46 -0.65 5.46
C ILE A 64 -2.73 -1.11 6.18
N GLU A 65 -3.70 -1.70 5.48
CA GLU A 65 -4.91 -2.26 6.09
C GLU A 65 -4.58 -3.29 7.20
N ARG A 66 -3.63 -4.19 6.92
CA ARG A 66 -3.17 -5.19 7.89
C ARG A 66 -2.47 -4.56 9.07
N LEU A 67 -1.63 -3.56 8.82
CA LEU A 67 -0.85 -2.90 9.86
C LEU A 67 -1.75 -2.13 10.84
N ILE A 68 -2.79 -1.46 10.34
CA ILE A 68 -3.83 -0.85 11.17
C ILE A 68 -4.51 -1.91 12.04
N SER A 69 -4.86 -3.05 11.44
CA SER A 69 -5.55 -4.15 12.14
C SER A 69 -4.71 -4.79 13.23
N GLN A 70 -3.38 -4.82 13.07
CA GLN A 70 -2.44 -5.43 14.01
C GLN A 70 -2.03 -4.53 15.19
N LYS A 71 -2.35 -3.23 15.17
CA LYS A 71 -2.03 -2.26 16.24
C LYS A 71 -0.56 -2.31 16.72
N THR A 72 0.39 -2.46 15.79
CA THR A 72 1.81 -2.55 16.12
C THR A 72 2.47 -1.17 16.23
N ASN A 73 3.32 -0.96 17.25
CA ASN A 73 4.09 0.27 17.48
C ASN A 73 5.57 0.18 17.01
N ALA A 74 6.01 -0.93 16.42
CA ALA A 74 7.39 -1.13 15.95
C ALA A 74 7.59 -0.67 14.50
N LEU A 75 8.78 -0.80 13.89
CA LEU A 75 9.00 -0.50 12.46
C LEU A 75 8.02 -1.32 11.58
N ILE A 76 7.17 -0.64 10.81
CA ILE A 76 5.93 -1.24 10.28
C ILE A 76 6.05 -1.70 8.81
N LEU A 77 6.82 -1.00 7.96
CA LEU A 77 6.95 -1.32 6.54
C LEU A 77 8.29 -0.83 5.97
N LEU A 78 9.05 -1.72 5.35
CA LEU A 78 10.26 -1.37 4.59
C LEU A 78 9.96 -1.50 3.08
N TYR A 79 10.03 -0.38 2.36
CA TYR A 79 9.91 -0.33 0.92
C TYR A 79 11.26 -0.04 0.28
N ILE A 80 11.77 -0.99 -0.51
CA ILE A 80 13.07 -0.86 -1.20
C ILE A 80 12.81 -0.54 -2.67
N ALA A 81 13.47 0.48 -3.19
CA ALA A 81 13.41 0.85 -4.60
C ALA A 81 14.82 1.11 -5.14
N PRO A 82 15.08 0.82 -6.43
CA PRO A 82 16.42 0.89 -7.02
C PRO A 82 17.00 2.29 -7.14
N THR A 83 16.17 3.34 -7.16
CA THR A 83 16.64 4.71 -7.40
C THR A 83 16.03 5.72 -6.43
N ARG A 84 16.81 6.77 -6.14
CA ARG A 84 16.36 7.92 -5.34
C ARG A 84 15.14 8.61 -5.97
N ALA A 85 15.14 8.76 -7.29
CA ALA A 85 14.04 9.38 -8.03
C ALA A 85 12.73 8.61 -7.84
N LEU A 86 12.79 7.27 -7.87
CA LEU A 86 11.61 6.43 -7.62
C LEU A 86 11.14 6.54 -6.17
N LEU A 87 12.04 6.52 -5.18
CA LEU A 87 11.67 6.74 -3.77
C LEU A 87 10.98 8.09 -3.55
N ASN A 88 11.52 9.17 -4.13
CA ASN A 88 10.93 10.50 -4.02
C ASN A 88 9.55 10.57 -4.69
N ASN A 89 9.38 9.94 -5.86
CA ASN A 89 8.08 9.86 -6.53
C ASN A 89 7.05 9.10 -5.68
N LEU A 90 7.45 7.96 -5.11
CA LEU A 90 6.60 7.15 -4.23
C LEU A 90 6.23 7.90 -2.95
N LEU A 91 7.19 8.61 -2.33
CA LEU A 91 6.93 9.40 -1.13
C LEU A 91 5.84 10.44 -1.41
N VAL A 92 6.00 11.26 -2.44
CA VAL A 92 4.99 12.28 -2.80
C VAL A 92 3.63 11.65 -3.10
N ARG A 93 3.61 10.53 -3.83
CA ARG A 93 2.39 9.83 -4.22
C ARG A 93 1.63 9.23 -3.03
N LEU A 94 2.34 8.70 -2.04
CA LEU A 94 1.75 7.92 -0.95
C LEU A 94 1.63 8.71 0.36
N ASP A 95 2.32 9.85 0.51
CA ASP A 95 2.41 10.61 1.76
C ASP A 95 1.04 11.02 2.31
N LEU A 96 0.15 11.55 1.45
CA LEU A 96 -1.21 11.90 1.89
C LEU A 96 -1.97 10.66 2.37
N GLY A 97 -1.79 9.52 1.70
CA GLY A 97 -2.47 8.29 2.05
C GLY A 97 -1.98 7.73 3.38
N PHE A 98 -0.67 7.71 3.59
CA PHE A 98 -0.08 7.33 4.86
C PHE A 98 -0.53 8.24 6.00
N LYS A 99 -0.49 9.57 5.82
CA LYS A 99 -0.95 10.54 6.83
C LYS A 99 -2.41 10.33 7.22
N LYS A 100 -3.30 10.11 6.24
CA LYS A 100 -4.72 9.83 6.50
C LYS A 100 -4.94 8.52 7.28
N CYS A 101 -4.04 7.56 7.10
CA CYS A 101 -4.07 6.29 7.83
C CYS A 101 -3.27 6.34 9.16
N GLY A 102 -2.72 7.50 9.56
CA GLY A 102 -1.94 7.64 10.80
C GLY A 102 -0.49 7.15 10.70
N PHE A 103 0.03 6.97 9.50
CA PHE A 103 1.42 6.56 9.24
C PHE A 103 2.26 7.72 8.73
N LYS A 104 3.56 7.68 9.05
CA LYS A 104 4.58 8.57 8.48
C LYS A 104 5.53 7.76 7.61
N ALA A 105 5.82 8.27 6.43
CA ALA A 105 6.88 7.72 5.58
C ALA A 105 8.17 8.53 5.72
N ILE A 106 9.28 7.82 5.78
CA ILE A 106 10.62 8.38 5.84
C ILE A 106 11.45 7.73 4.75
N VAL A 107 12.22 8.53 4.02
CA VAL A 107 13.12 8.06 2.97
C VAL A 107 14.56 8.10 3.46
N ARG A 108 15.25 6.97 3.34
CA ARG A 108 16.70 6.84 3.61
C ARG A 108 17.43 6.59 2.30
N THR A 109 18.48 7.37 2.05
CA THR A 109 19.36 7.24 0.88
C THR A 109 20.81 7.46 1.30
N GLY A 110 21.77 7.25 0.38
CA GLY A 110 23.18 7.59 0.65
C GLY A 110 23.38 9.04 1.08
N ASP A 111 22.64 10.00 0.50
CA ASP A 111 22.72 11.43 0.85
C ASP A 111 21.90 11.81 2.09
N ARG A 112 21.02 10.91 2.54
CA ARG A 112 20.23 11.05 3.78
C ARG A 112 20.49 9.82 4.66
N PRO A 113 21.69 9.70 5.23
CA PRO A 113 22.12 8.48 5.90
C PRO A 113 21.39 8.24 7.22
N TYR A 114 20.82 9.28 7.83
CA TYR A 114 20.14 9.23 9.11
C TYR A 114 18.63 9.28 8.96
N LEU A 115 17.94 8.46 9.75
CA LEU A 115 16.51 8.66 9.99
C LEU A 115 16.34 9.88 10.91
N PRO A 116 15.32 10.74 10.68
CA PRO A 116 15.06 11.87 11.57
C PRO A 116 14.88 11.37 13.00
N LYS A 117 15.47 12.08 13.97
CA LYS A 117 15.51 11.67 15.38
C LYS A 117 14.13 11.59 16.05
N ASN A 118 13.09 12.16 15.45
CA ASN A 118 11.70 12.01 15.89
C ASN A 118 10.80 11.41 14.79
N PRO A 119 10.22 10.21 15.01
CA PRO A 119 9.13 9.70 14.19
C PRO A 119 7.88 10.58 14.34
#